data_AF-A0A2U1KM96-F1
#
_entry.id   AF-A0A2U1KM96-F1
#
_cell.length_a   1.000
_cell.length_b   1.000
_cell.length_c   1.000
_cell.angle_alpha   90.00
_cell.angle_beta   90.00
_cell.angle_gamma   90.00
#
_symmetry.space_group_name_H-M   'P 1'
#
loop_
_entity.id
_entity.type
_entity.pdbx_description
1 polymer ?
#
loop_
_entity_poly.entity_id
_entity_poly.type
_entity_poly.pdbx_seq_one_letter_code
_entity_poly.pdbx_strand_id
1 'polypeptide(L)'
;MFELCEDEDDENVDRSERVVVCWDDVADAKAETKANASIIYIPPPFAAAAIMEALEAELDLIVCITFGIPQHDLVKAVKAALLQQ
;
A
#
# COMPACT_ATOMS: atom_id res chain seq x y z
N MET A 1 6.12 -5.35 4.15
CA MET A 1 5.00 -6.25 3.78
C MET A 1 3.83 -5.36 3.44
N PHE A 2 3.52 -5.29 2.14
CA PHE A 2 2.36 -4.61 1.62
C PHE A 2 1.23 -5.63 1.52
N GLU A 3 0.03 -5.24 1.91
CA GLU A 3 -1.16 -6.02 1.61
C GLU A 3 -1.95 -5.23 0.58
N LEU A 4 -2.08 -5.77 -0.63
CA LEU A 4 -2.87 -5.18 -1.70
C LEU A 4 -4.28 -5.76 -1.66
N CYS A 5 -5.27 -4.88 -1.72
CA CYS A 5 -6.67 -5.27 -1.79
C CYS A 5 -7.13 -5.19 -3.25
N GLU A 6 -7.65 -6.29 -3.76
CA GLU A 6 -8.46 -6.30 -4.98
C GLU A 6 -9.86 -5.80 -4.62
N ASP A 7 -10.40 -4.89 -5.42
CA ASP A 7 -11.73 -4.28 -5.23
C ASP A 7 -12.84 -5.10 -5.94
N GLU A 8 -12.69 -6.43 -6.03
CA GLU A 8 -13.82 -7.26 -6.50
C GLU A 8 -14.91 -7.25 -5.42
N ASP A 9 -16.12 -6.83 -5.81
CA ASP A 9 -17.38 -6.90 -5.04
C ASP A 9 -17.74 -8.35 -4.67
N ASP A 10 -16.90 -9.00 -3.88
CA ASP A 10 -17.02 -10.42 -3.58
C ASP A 10 -17.82 -10.58 -2.27
N GLU A 11 -19.15 -10.57 -2.42
CA GLU A 11 -20.12 -10.83 -1.34
C GLU A 11 -19.97 -12.25 -0.75
N ASN A 12 -18.98 -13.04 -1.19
CA ASN A 12 -18.75 -14.40 -0.72
C ASN A 12 -17.26 -14.81 -0.64
N VAL A 13 -16.43 -14.00 0.02
CA VAL A 13 -15.05 -14.42 0.39
C VAL A 13 -15.09 -15.52 1.46
N ASP A 14 -14.85 -16.78 1.05
CA ASP A 14 -14.56 -17.88 1.96
C ASP A 14 -13.26 -17.60 2.72
N ARG A 15 -13.36 -17.38 4.04
CA ARG A 15 -12.22 -16.96 4.88
C ARG A 15 -11.24 -18.11 5.21
N SER A 16 -11.49 -19.34 4.73
CA SER A 16 -10.80 -20.53 5.25
C SER A 16 -9.46 -20.87 4.58
N GLU A 17 -9.19 -20.38 3.36
CA GLU A 17 -7.91 -20.59 2.66
C GLU A 17 -7.45 -19.32 1.91
N ARG A 18 -6.91 -18.32 2.63
CA ARG A 18 -6.22 -17.19 1.97
C ARG A 18 -4.78 -17.56 1.65
N VAL A 19 -4.52 -17.89 0.39
CA VAL A 19 -3.15 -17.94 -0.15
C VAL A 19 -2.75 -16.51 -0.50
N VAL A 20 -1.87 -15.94 0.33
CA VAL A 20 -1.30 -14.60 0.09
C VAL A 20 -0.04 -14.76 -0.75
N VAL A 21 -0.06 -14.18 -1.94
CA VAL A 21 1.12 -14.09 -2.80
C VAL A 21 1.96 -12.90 -2.33
N CYS A 22 3.28 -13.06 -2.33
CA CYS A 22 4.21 -12.00 -1.95
C CYS A 22 5.03 -11.60 -3.17
N TRP A 23 5.17 -10.30 -3.35
CA TRP A 23 6.01 -9.69 -4.38
C TRP A 23 7.12 -8.89 -3.70
N ASP A 24 8.21 -8.67 -4.43
CA ASP A 24 9.30 -7.81 -3.98
C ASP A 24 9.01 -6.33 -4.28
N ASP A 25 8.33 -6.04 -5.40
CA ASP A 25 8.01 -4.69 -5.87
C ASP A 25 6.48 -4.45 -5.94
N VAL A 26 6.02 -3.27 -5.50
CA VAL A 26 4.58 -2.91 -5.54
C VAL A 26 4.04 -2.78 -6.96
N ALA A 27 4.88 -2.36 -7.92
CA ALA A 27 4.48 -2.21 -9.32
C ALA A 27 4.10 -3.55 -9.97
N ASP A 28 4.89 -4.60 -9.70
CA ASP A 28 4.63 -5.95 -10.20
C ASP A 28 3.36 -6.51 -9.58
N ALA A 29 3.21 -6.32 -8.27
CA ALA A 29 2.04 -6.75 -7.53
C ALA A 29 0.76 -6.08 -8.08
N LYS A 30 0.80 -4.78 -8.38
CA LYS A 30 -0.31 -4.06 -9.04
C LYS A 30 -0.57 -4.59 -10.46
N ALA A 31 0.47 -4.86 -11.24
CA ALA A 31 0.31 -5.34 -12.62
C ALA A 31 -0.38 -6.70 -12.69
N GLU A 32 -0.07 -7.60 -11.74
CA GLU A 32 -0.67 -8.94 -11.68
C GLU A 32 -2.06 -8.95 -11.06
N THR A 33 -2.24 -8.27 -9.91
CA THR A 33 -3.51 -8.29 -9.13
C THR A 33 -4.51 -7.24 -9.60
N LYS A 34 -4.05 -6.17 -10.27
CA LYS A 34 -4.85 -4.97 -10.57
C LYS A 34 -5.44 -4.30 -9.34
N ALA A 35 -4.82 -4.51 -8.17
CA ALA A 35 -5.20 -3.83 -6.94
C ALA A 35 -5.15 -2.31 -7.10
N ASN A 36 -6.10 -1.62 -6.45
CA ASN A 36 -6.17 -0.16 -6.41
C ASN A 36 -5.91 0.40 -5.00
N ALA A 37 -5.92 -0.46 -3.98
CA ALA A 37 -5.68 -0.09 -2.60
C ALA A 37 -4.50 -0.87 -1.99
N SER A 38 -3.72 -0.20 -1.14
CA SER A 38 -2.66 -0.82 -0.33
C SER A 38 -2.79 -0.51 1.14
N ILE A 39 -2.37 -1.47 1.96
CA ILE A 39 -2.19 -1.32 3.40
C ILE A 39 -0.72 -1.52 3.75
N ILE A 40 -0.15 -0.56 4.49
CA ILE A 40 1.27 -0.53 4.87
C ILE A 40 1.43 -0.87 6.35
N TYR A 41 2.14 -1.98 6.62
CA TYR A 41 2.50 -2.49 7.96
C TYR A 41 4.01 -2.44 8.24
N ILE A 42 4.71 -1.48 7.66
CA ILE A 42 6.17 -1.41 7.70
C ILE A 42 6.66 -0.64 8.94
N PRO A 43 7.80 -1.00 9.56
CA PRO A 43 8.33 -0.24 10.69
C PRO A 43 8.59 1.25 10.39
N PRO A 44 8.53 2.14 11.41
CA PRO A 44 8.50 3.59 11.20
C PRO A 44 9.62 4.20 10.33
N PRO A 45 10.89 3.76 10.44
CA PRO A 45 11.97 4.31 9.63
C PRO A 45 11.80 4.10 8.12
N PHE A 46 10.98 3.12 7.72
CA PHE A 46 10.82 2.72 6.33
C PHE A 46 9.42 3.02 5.78
N ALA A 47 8.48 3.43 6.64
CA ALA A 47 7.10 3.67 6.23
C ALA A 47 6.95 4.78 5.18
N ALA A 48 7.76 5.84 5.28
CA ALA A 48 7.73 6.91 4.27
C ALA A 48 8.21 6.43 2.90
N ALA A 49 9.24 5.59 2.82
CA ALA A 49 9.71 5.02 1.56
C ALA A 49 8.63 4.12 0.94
N ALA A 50 7.95 3.32 1.77
CA ALA A 50 6.85 2.47 1.33
C ALA A 50 5.65 3.26 0.77
N ILE A 51 5.30 4.39 1.38
CA ILE A 51 4.24 5.27 0.85
C ILE A 51 4.65 5.83 -0.51
N MET A 52 5.91 6.24 -0.67
CA MET A 52 6.41 6.75 -1.95
C MET A 52 6.39 5.67 -3.04
N GLU A 53 6.76 4.44 -2.73
CA GLU A 53 6.69 3.31 -3.66
C GLU A 53 5.25 3.03 -4.12
N ALA A 54 4.30 3.05 -3.18
CA ALA A 54 2.88 2.90 -3.48
C ALA A 54 2.31 4.05 -4.34
N LEU A 55 2.81 5.28 -4.15
CA LEU A 55 2.46 6.43 -4.99
C LEU A 55 3.04 6.30 -6.40
N GLU A 56 4.30 5.85 -6.53
CA GLU A 56 4.94 5.60 -7.84
C GLU A 56 4.25 4.48 -8.62
N ALA A 57 3.68 3.50 -7.92
CA ALA A 57 2.81 2.48 -8.50
C ALA A 57 1.41 3.02 -8.87
N GLU A 58 1.10 4.30 -8.64
CA GLU A 58 -0.19 4.94 -8.95
C GLU A 58 -1.40 4.24 -8.28
N LEU A 59 -1.28 3.83 -7.02
CA LEU A 59 -2.42 3.28 -6.27
C LEU A 59 -3.39 4.41 -5.85
N ASP A 60 -4.69 4.16 -6.00
CA ASP A 60 -5.74 5.14 -5.70
C ASP A 60 -5.86 5.39 -4.19
N LEU A 61 -5.69 4.34 -3.38
CA LEU A 61 -5.81 4.41 -1.93
C LEU A 61 -4.60 3.78 -1.24
N ILE A 62 -3.97 4.53 -0.35
CA ILE A 62 -2.84 4.06 0.46
C ILE A 62 -3.19 4.28 1.93
N VAL A 63 -3.26 3.18 2.69
CA VAL A 63 -3.56 3.20 4.12
C VAL A 63 -2.32 2.79 4.91
N CYS A 64 -1.71 3.75 5.60
CA CYS A 64 -0.58 3.49 6.48
C CYS A 64 -1.02 3.38 7.95
N ILE A 65 -0.84 2.20 8.56
CA ILE A 65 -1.24 1.94 9.96
C ILE A 65 -0.08 2.17 10.93
N THR A 66 1.15 2.27 10.42
CA THR A 66 2.37 2.37 11.22
C THR A 66 2.36 3.57 12.17
N PHE A 67 2.54 3.30 13.46
CA PHE A 67 2.69 4.31 14.51
C PHE A 67 4.15 4.75 14.69
N GLY A 68 4.36 6.03 14.99
CA GLY A 68 5.69 6.56 15.35
C GLY A 68 6.56 7.00 14.17
N ILE A 69 5.97 7.22 12.99
CA ILE A 69 6.68 7.81 11.84
C ILE A 69 7.15 9.23 12.23
N PRO A 70 8.43 9.57 12.02
CA PRO A 70 8.90 10.94 12.22
C PRO A 70 8.06 11.94 11.44
N GLN A 71 7.61 13.03 12.08
CA GLN A 71 6.71 14.00 11.47
C GLN A 71 7.24 14.58 10.15
N HIS A 72 8.54 14.80 10.06
CA HIS A 72 9.18 15.31 8.85
C HIS A 72 9.01 14.37 7.65
N ASP A 73 9.04 13.06 7.87
CA ASP A 73 8.90 12.08 6.80
C ASP A 73 7.44 11.90 6.40
N LEU A 74 6.51 11.98 7.37
CA LEU A 74 5.08 12.03 7.10
C LEU A 74 4.71 13.23 6.21
N VAL A 75 5.21 14.44 6.54
CA VAL A 75 4.92 15.65 5.77
C VAL A 75 5.44 15.53 4.33
N LYS A 76 6.61 14.92 4.11
CA LYS A 76 7.13 14.68 2.76
C LYS A 76 6.23 13.73 1.97
N ALA A 77 5.85 12.59 2.58
CA ALA A 77 5.02 11.58 1.93
C ALA A 77 3.62 12.12 1.59
N VAL A 78 2.96 12.80 2.53
CA VAL A 78 1.64 13.41 2.31
C VAL A 78 1.73 14.52 1.26
N LYS A 79 2.77 15.34 1.30
CA LYS A 79 2.96 16.40 0.29
C LYS A 79 3.17 15.81 -1.10
N ALA A 80 3.91 14.72 -1.23
CA ALA A 80 4.08 14.02 -2.50
C ALA A 80 2.73 13.50 -3.01
N ALA A 81 1.94 12.84 -2.16
CA ALA A 81 0.61 12.35 -2.50
C ALA A 81 -0.33 13.46 -2.99
N LEU A 82 -0.34 14.61 -2.31
CA LEU A 82 -1.22 15.73 -2.65
C LEU A 82 -0.82 16.50 -3.92
N LEU A 83 0.45 16.46 -4.32
CA LEU A 83 0.93 17.14 -5.53
C LEU A 83 0.83 16.28 -6.78
N GLN A 84 0.62 14.97 -6.62
CA GLN A 84 0.50 14.00 -7.71
C GLN A 84 -0.97 13.65 -8.04
N GLN A 85 -1.93 14.21 -7.31
CA GLN A 85 -3.38 14.16 -7.59
C GLN A 85 -3.86 15.44 -8.30
#